data_AF-A0A840UHN4-F1
#
_entry.id   AF-A0A840UHN4-F1
#
_cell.length_a   1.000
_cell.length_b   1.000
_cell.length_c   1.000
_cell.angle_alpha   90.00
_cell.angle_beta   90.00
_cell.angle_gamma   90.00
#
_symmetry.space_group_name_H-M   'P 1'
#
loop_
_entity.id
_entity.type
_entity.pdbx_description
1 polymer ?
#
loop_
_entity_poly.entity_id
_entity_poly.type
_entity_poly.pdbx_seq_one_letter_code
_entity_poly.pdbx_strand_id
1 'polypeptide(L)'
;MSHMLSEVLNRDDVKSRIIKDAAFFDAFMGVAIGLYFSRNDRFYTFHELVVERMSFNEKITVLEKIPYEKKYKSQGCFKTIRTIQRLRNIIAHEYYFHDDKKLRKGPWKELLSNWPETYTKEFKRAKLQIERLTRTGEFLKGGR
;
A
#
# COMPACT_ATOMS: atom_id res chain seq x y z
N MET A 1 -18.39 -18.57 10.49
CA MET A 1 -17.30 -19.56 10.54
C MET A 1 -16.00 -18.84 10.27
N SER A 2 -15.03 -18.89 11.19
CA SER A 2 -13.69 -18.35 10.95
C SER A 2 -12.94 -19.37 10.09
N HIS A 3 -12.75 -19.09 8.79
CA HIS A 3 -11.80 -19.86 7.99
C HIS A 3 -10.41 -19.76 8.62
N MET A 4 -9.63 -20.84 8.57
CA MET A 4 -8.23 -20.73 8.95
C MET A 4 -7.54 -19.80 7.96
N LEU A 5 -6.73 -18.87 8.45
CA LEU A 5 -6.15 -17.80 7.64
C LEU A 5 -5.28 -18.35 6.49
N SER A 6 -4.68 -19.53 6.69
CA SER A 6 -3.99 -20.31 5.67
C SER A 6 -4.90 -20.75 4.53
N GLU A 7 -6.12 -21.23 4.82
CA GLU A 7 -7.10 -21.63 3.79
C GLU A 7 -7.47 -20.44 2.90
N VAL A 8 -7.71 -19.27 3.51
CA VAL A 8 -8.02 -18.04 2.76
C VAL A 8 -6.85 -17.65 1.86
N LEU A 9 -5.63 -17.65 2.39
CA LEU A 9 -4.43 -17.24 1.64
C LEU A 9 -3.99 -18.26 0.58
N ASN A 10 -4.38 -19.53 0.70
CA ASN A 10 -4.07 -20.54 -0.31
C ASN A 10 -4.95 -20.46 -1.55
N ARG A 11 -6.04 -19.69 -1.52
CA ARG A 11 -6.89 -19.49 -2.70
C ARG A 11 -6.25 -18.52 -3.70
N ASP A 12 -6.22 -18.93 -4.97
CA ASP A 12 -5.58 -18.14 -6.03
C ASP A 12 -6.28 -16.80 -6.29
N ASP A 13 -7.60 -16.71 -6.13
CA ASP A 13 -8.35 -15.46 -6.26
C ASP A 13 -7.94 -14.43 -5.19
N VAL A 14 -7.67 -14.91 -3.98
CA VAL A 14 -7.18 -14.09 -2.86
C VAL A 14 -5.76 -13.62 -3.11
N LYS A 15 -4.85 -14.54 -3.49
CA LYS A 15 -3.45 -14.21 -3.81
C LYS A 15 -3.38 -13.17 -4.93
N SER A 16 -4.09 -13.43 -6.02
CA SER A 16 -4.12 -12.55 -7.21
C SER A 16 -4.65 -11.17 -6.85
N ARG A 17 -5.71 -11.09 -6.03
CA ARG A 17 -6.26 -9.82 -5.58
C ARG A 17 -5.27 -9.03 -4.72
N ILE A 18 -4.62 -9.67 -3.75
CA ILE A 18 -3.63 -9.01 -2.90
C ILE A 18 -2.44 -8.50 -3.71
N ILE A 19 -1.94 -9.28 -4.68
CA ILE A 19 -0.85 -8.87 -5.57
C ILE A 19 -1.26 -7.65 -6.40
N LYS A 20 -2.45 -7.68 -7.01
CA LYS A 20 -2.98 -6.57 -7.81
C LYS A 20 -3.15 -5.30 -6.97
N ASP A 21 -3.73 -5.42 -5.79
CA ASP A 21 -3.98 -4.29 -4.89
C ASP A 21 -2.66 -3.71 -4.33
N ALA A 22 -1.65 -4.55 -4.09
CA ALA A 22 -0.30 -4.11 -3.73
C ALA A 22 0.38 -3.35 -4.88
N ALA A 23 0.30 -3.87 -6.11
CA ALA A 23 0.85 -3.20 -7.30
C ALA A 23 0.20 -1.84 -7.56
N PHE A 24 -1.11 -1.72 -7.33
CA PHE A 24 -1.81 -0.43 -7.38
C PHE A 24 -1.20 0.58 -6.40
N PHE A 25 -1.02 0.20 -5.13
CA PHE A 25 -0.44 1.12 -4.15
C PHE A 25 1.02 1.47 -4.46
N ASP A 26 1.82 0.51 -4.92
CA ASP A 26 3.22 0.74 -5.29
C ASP A 26 3.34 1.77 -6.43
N ALA A 27 2.54 1.60 -7.49
CA ALA A 27 2.47 2.56 -8.59
C ALA A 27 1.95 3.93 -8.12
N PHE A 28 0.85 3.96 -7.38
CA PHE A 28 0.24 5.22 -6.93
C PHE A 28 1.15 6.00 -5.97
N MET A 29 1.88 5.32 -5.09
CA MET A 29 2.87 5.97 -4.24
C MET A 29 4.01 6.58 -5.06
N GLY A 30 4.41 5.94 -6.15
CA GLY A 30 5.36 6.52 -7.08
C GLY A 30 4.87 7.86 -7.64
N VAL A 31 3.62 7.89 -8.11
CA VAL A 31 2.97 9.13 -8.56
C VAL A 31 2.93 10.18 -7.44
N ALA A 32 2.55 9.79 -6.22
CA ALA A 32 2.49 10.71 -5.08
C ALA A 32 3.86 11.35 -4.77
N ILE A 33 4.93 10.56 -4.81
CA ILE A 33 6.31 11.05 -4.61
C ILE A 33 6.70 12.00 -5.74
N GLY A 34 6.40 11.64 -6.99
CA GLY A 34 6.65 12.51 -8.15
C GLY A 34 5.95 13.86 -7.99
N LEU A 35 4.66 13.87 -7.63
CA LEU A 35 3.88 15.10 -7.41
C LEU A 35 4.45 15.96 -6.28
N TYR A 36 5.00 15.34 -5.23
CA TYR A 36 5.57 16.09 -4.11
C TYR A 36 6.92 16.73 -4.43
N PHE A 37 7.84 15.98 -5.05
CA PHE A 37 9.24 16.40 -5.21
C PHE A 37 9.57 17.05 -6.55
N SER A 38 8.66 17.01 -7.52
CA SER A 38 8.92 17.52 -8.87
C SER A 38 7.83 18.45 -9.36
N ARG A 39 8.24 19.43 -10.17
CA ARG A 39 7.34 20.24 -10.99
C ARG A 39 6.87 19.41 -12.19
N ASN A 40 5.74 19.80 -12.78
CA ASN A 40 5.13 19.09 -13.90
C ASN A 40 6.08 18.87 -15.10
N ASP A 41 6.98 19.81 -15.38
CA ASP A 41 7.95 19.75 -16.48
C ASP A 41 9.04 18.67 -16.27
N ARG A 42 9.38 18.38 -15.02
CA ARG A 42 10.40 17.38 -14.64
C ARG A 42 9.82 16.09 -14.08
N PHE A 43 8.50 15.98 -14.00
CA PHE A 43 7.81 14.84 -13.39
C PHE A 43 8.23 13.51 -14.01
N TYR A 44 8.15 13.40 -15.34
CA TYR A 44 8.47 12.14 -16.03
C TYR A 44 9.92 11.72 -15.81
N THR A 45 10.86 12.65 -15.98
CA THR A 45 12.29 12.38 -15.79
C THR A 45 12.61 12.01 -14.34
N PHE A 46 12.05 12.72 -13.35
CA PHE A 46 12.24 12.36 -11.95
C PHE A 46 11.60 10.99 -11.62
N HIS A 47 10.40 10.73 -12.15
CA HIS A 47 9.71 9.48 -11.94
C HIS A 47 10.50 8.29 -12.50
N GLU A 48 10.91 8.38 -13.76
CA GLU A 48 11.69 7.35 -14.45
C GLU A 48 13.08 7.16 -13.82
N LEU A 49 13.80 8.25 -13.52
CA LEU A 49 15.18 8.15 -13.04
C LEU A 49 15.27 7.78 -11.55
N VAL A 50 14.33 8.22 -10.73
CA VAL A 50 14.40 8.05 -9.27
C VAL A 50 13.31 7.12 -8.77
N VAL A 51 12.05 7.45 -9.01
CA VAL A 51 10.91 6.80 -8.36
C VAL A 51 10.76 5.34 -8.79
N GLU A 52 10.96 5.02 -10.06
CA GLU A 52 10.87 3.65 -10.56
C GLU A 52 11.96 2.71 -10.02
N ARG A 53 13.09 3.26 -9.58
CA ARG A 53 14.17 2.48 -8.95
C ARG A 53 13.92 2.23 -7.47
N MET A 54 12.95 2.89 -6.86
CA MET A 54 12.60 2.69 -5.46
C MET A 54 11.77 1.41 -5.28
N SER A 55 12.11 0.63 -4.27
CA SER A 55 11.27 -0.46 -3.79
C SER A 55 9.98 0.08 -3.17
N PHE A 56 8.95 -0.76 -3.13
CA PHE A 56 7.68 -0.40 -2.50
C PHE A 56 7.84 0.05 -1.03
N ASN A 57 8.76 -0.57 -0.28
CA ASN A 57 9.03 -0.15 1.10
C ASN A 57 9.64 1.25 1.20
N GLU A 58 10.56 1.59 0.29
CA GLU A 58 11.19 2.91 0.24
C GLU A 58 10.16 3.98 -0.09
N LYS A 59 9.25 3.72 -1.04
CA LYS A 59 8.18 4.66 -1.39
C LYS A 59 7.25 4.95 -0.20
N ILE A 60 6.83 3.90 0.53
CA ILE A 60 6.04 4.07 1.76
C ILE A 60 6.81 4.92 2.77
N THR A 61 8.10 4.61 2.98
CA THR A 61 8.93 5.27 3.98
C THR A 61 9.18 6.73 3.65
N VAL A 62 9.40 7.08 2.38
CA VAL A 62 9.51 8.47 1.93
C VAL A 62 8.24 9.23 2.25
N LEU A 63 7.07 8.72 1.84
CA LEU A 63 5.79 9.38 2.07
C LEU A 63 5.43 9.52 3.55
N GLU A 64 5.84 8.59 4.40
CA GLU A 64 5.67 8.69 5.86
C GLU A 64 6.59 9.75 6.50
N LYS A 65 7.78 9.98 5.93
CA LYS A 65 8.80 10.89 6.47
C LYS A 65 8.75 12.30 5.90
N ILE A 66 7.92 12.54 4.89
CA ILE A 66 7.68 13.89 4.37
C ILE A 66 7.27 14.81 5.55
N PRO A 67 7.90 15.98 5.69
CA PRO A 67 7.59 16.92 6.76
C PRO A 67 6.31 17.71 6.43
N TYR A 68 5.16 17.06 6.60
CA TYR A 68 3.88 17.69 6.31
C TYR A 68 3.62 18.92 7.17
N GLU A 69 3.02 19.97 6.60
CA GLU A 69 2.65 21.20 7.31
C GLU A 69 1.75 20.90 8.52
N LYS A 70 0.98 19.82 8.42
CA LYS A 70 0.17 19.27 9.51
C LYS A 70 -0.01 17.77 9.39
N LYS A 71 -0.44 17.14 10.49
CA LYS A 71 -0.79 15.72 10.50
C LYS A 71 -2.13 15.48 9.80
N TYR A 72 -2.09 15.03 8.55
CA TYR A 72 -3.31 14.74 7.80
C TYR A 72 -3.92 13.40 8.20
N LYS A 73 -5.25 13.35 8.39
CA LYS A 73 -5.98 12.09 8.64
C LYS A 73 -5.79 11.05 7.52
N SER A 74 -5.46 11.48 6.31
CA SER A 74 -5.14 10.61 5.18
C SER A 74 -3.86 9.79 5.37
N GLN A 75 -2.92 10.24 6.20
CA GLN A 75 -1.71 9.45 6.52
C GLN A 75 -2.02 8.13 7.25
N GLY A 76 -3.24 7.98 7.78
CA GLY A 76 -3.68 6.71 8.36
C GLY A 76 -3.68 5.53 7.38
N CYS A 77 -3.65 5.78 6.06
CA CYS A 77 -3.60 4.73 5.05
C CYS A 77 -2.30 3.90 5.10
N PHE A 78 -1.18 4.48 5.55
CA PHE A 78 0.11 3.79 5.50
C PHE A 78 0.14 2.50 6.31
N LYS A 79 -0.61 2.42 7.43
CA LYS A 79 -0.76 1.16 8.19
C LYS A 79 -1.33 0.04 7.32
N THR A 80 -2.43 0.31 6.61
CA THR A 80 -3.08 -0.67 5.73
C THR A 80 -2.19 -1.03 4.56
N ILE A 81 -1.54 -0.04 3.93
CA ILE A 81 -0.66 -0.26 2.78
C ILE A 81 0.56 -1.11 3.17
N ARG A 82 1.19 -0.86 4.33
CA ARG A 82 2.26 -1.72 4.87
C ARG A 82 1.79 -3.15 5.12
N THR A 83 0.57 -3.33 5.64
CA THR A 83 0.02 -4.67 5.83
C THR A 83 -0.17 -5.40 4.49
N ILE A 84 -0.68 -4.71 3.46
CA ILE A 84 -0.84 -5.27 2.11
C ILE A 84 0.50 -5.58 1.46
N GLN A 85 1.50 -4.69 1.59
CA GLN A 85 2.87 -4.93 1.13
C GLN A 85 3.45 -6.20 1.77
N ARG A 86 3.32 -6.36 3.09
CA ARG A 86 3.80 -7.54 3.81
C ARG A 86 3.09 -8.82 3.35
N LEU A 87 1.76 -8.75 3.16
CA LEU A 87 0.99 -9.87 2.61
C LEU A 87 1.49 -10.27 1.22
N ARG A 88 1.67 -9.30 0.31
CA ARG A 88 2.21 -9.55 -1.03
C ARG A 88 3.56 -10.23 -0.97
N ASN A 89 4.47 -9.76 -0.09
CA ASN A 89 5.79 -10.37 0.04
C ASN A 89 5.70 -11.83 0.51
N ILE A 90 4.84 -12.09 1.49
CA ILE A 90 4.61 -13.45 2.00
C ILE A 90 4.06 -14.36 0.89
N ILE A 91 3.05 -13.90 0.15
CA ILE A 91 2.47 -14.62 -0.99
C ILE A 91 3.48 -14.85 -2.12
N ALA A 92 4.38 -13.90 -2.36
CA ALA A 92 5.41 -14.04 -3.39
C ALA A 92 6.50 -15.05 -3.03
N HIS A 93 6.71 -15.33 -1.73
CA HIS A 93 7.75 -16.24 -1.25
C HIS A 93 7.23 -17.61 -0.83
N GLU A 94 5.93 -17.76 -0.58
CA GLU A 94 5.33 -19.03 -0.20
C GLU A 94 4.32 -19.52 -1.25
N TYR A 95 4.63 -20.68 -1.83
CA TYR A 95 3.73 -21.37 -2.75
C TYR A 95 2.46 -21.86 -2.04
N TYR A 96 2.61 -22.37 -0.82
CA TYR A 96 1.54 -22.93 -0.02
C TYR A 96 1.71 -22.61 1.47
N PHE A 97 0.66 -22.08 2.08
CA PHE A 97 0.62 -21.71 3.48
C PHE A 97 0.18 -22.89 4.34
N HIS A 98 1.09 -23.40 5.16
CA HIS A 98 0.72 -24.24 6.30
C HIS A 98 0.19 -23.36 7.43
N ASP A 99 -0.61 -23.92 8.33
CA ASP A 99 -1.15 -23.19 9.49
C ASP A 99 -0.04 -22.92 10.53
N ASP A 100 0.82 -21.96 10.20
CA ASP A 100 1.97 -21.56 11.00
C ASP A 100 1.57 -20.47 12.01
N LYS A 101 2.16 -20.52 13.20
CA LYS A 101 2.09 -19.48 14.23
C LYS A 101 2.41 -18.08 13.68
N LYS A 102 3.26 -17.98 12.65
CA LYS A 102 3.61 -16.72 11.98
C LYS A 102 2.38 -16.05 11.32
N LEU A 103 1.55 -16.82 10.61
CA LEU A 103 0.35 -16.30 9.96
C LEU A 103 -0.68 -15.80 10.98
N ARG A 104 -0.78 -16.48 12.13
CA ARG A 104 -1.74 -16.16 13.20
C ARG A 104 -1.39 -14.91 14.00
N LYS A 105 -0.13 -14.46 13.99
CA LYS A 105 0.34 -13.28 14.75
C LYS A 105 0.59 -12.03 13.87
N GLY A 106 0.42 -12.15 12.56
CA GLY A 106 0.70 -11.06 11.64
C GLY A 106 -0.33 -9.93 11.67
N PRO A 107 0.05 -8.71 11.24
CA PRO A 107 -0.85 -7.56 11.18
C PRO A 107 -2.00 -7.73 10.18
N TRP A 108 -1.93 -8.74 9.31
CA TRP A 108 -2.96 -9.08 8.34
C TRP A 108 -4.14 -9.88 8.90
N LYS A 109 -4.03 -10.40 10.12
CA LYS A 109 -5.12 -11.17 10.75
C LYS A 109 -6.42 -10.38 10.80
N GLU A 110 -6.36 -9.12 11.22
CA GLU A 110 -7.52 -8.24 11.27
C GLU A 110 -8.09 -8.02 9.86
N LEU A 111 -7.20 -7.76 8.89
CA LEU A 111 -7.57 -7.47 7.51
C LEU A 111 -8.26 -8.66 6.81
N LEU A 112 -7.88 -9.89 7.14
CA LEU A 112 -8.39 -11.14 6.54
C LEU A 112 -9.45 -11.85 7.39
N SER A 113 -9.78 -11.30 8.58
CA SER A 113 -10.68 -11.95 9.55
C SER A 113 -12.07 -12.27 9.03
N ASN A 114 -12.61 -11.42 8.16
CA ASN A 114 -13.88 -11.59 7.47
C ASN A 114 -13.67 -11.25 6.00
N TRP A 115 -12.96 -12.14 5.31
CA TRP A 115 -12.69 -12.01 3.89
C TRP A 115 -13.96 -12.31 3.06
N PRO A 116 -14.28 -11.50 2.03
CA PRO A 116 -13.52 -10.35 1.51
C PRO A 116 -13.93 -8.97 2.09
N GLU A 117 -14.93 -8.89 2.98
CA GLU A 117 -15.56 -7.62 3.38
C GLU A 117 -14.59 -6.68 4.07
N THR A 118 -13.90 -7.14 5.13
CA THR A 118 -12.97 -6.31 5.91
C THR A 118 -11.82 -5.83 5.03
N TYR A 119 -11.23 -6.74 4.26
CA TYR A 119 -10.16 -6.42 3.32
C TYR A 119 -10.60 -5.36 2.31
N THR A 120 -11.75 -5.55 1.67
CA THR A 120 -12.27 -4.62 0.65
C THR A 120 -12.55 -3.24 1.22
N LYS A 121 -13.12 -3.18 2.42
CA LYS A 121 -13.42 -1.93 3.13
C LYS A 121 -12.13 -1.16 3.43
N GLU A 122 -11.14 -1.82 4.03
CA GLU A 122 -9.87 -1.19 4.40
C GLU A 122 -9.04 -0.81 3.17
N PHE A 123 -9.04 -1.63 2.10
CA PHE A 123 -8.44 -1.27 0.82
C PHE A 123 -9.05 0.02 0.24
N LYS A 124 -10.39 0.07 0.11
CA LYS A 124 -11.09 1.24 -0.43
C LYS A 124 -10.81 2.49 0.41
N ARG A 125 -10.80 2.34 1.75
CA ARG A 125 -10.47 3.43 2.67
C ARG A 125 -9.05 3.93 2.44
N ALA A 126 -8.06 3.03 2.39
CA ALA A 126 -6.66 3.38 2.15
C ALA A 126 -6.46 4.05 0.79
N LYS A 127 -7.12 3.55 -0.27
CA LYS A 127 -7.14 4.15 -1.60
C LYS A 127 -7.68 5.58 -1.58
N LEU A 128 -8.84 5.81 -0.98
CA LEU A 128 -9.41 7.16 -0.88
C LEU A 128 -8.53 8.10 -0.05
N GLN A 129 -7.88 7.59 0.99
CA GLN A 129 -6.99 8.36 1.84
C GLN A 129 -5.71 8.77 1.09
N ILE A 130 -5.05 7.87 0.38
CA ILE A 130 -3.84 8.20 -0.39
C ILE A 130 -4.17 9.16 -1.55
N GLU A 131 -5.30 8.98 -2.23
CA GLU A 131 -5.79 9.93 -3.26
C GLU A 131 -6.11 11.32 -2.69
N ARG A 132 -6.65 11.40 -1.47
CA ARG A 132 -6.87 12.69 -0.80
C ARG A 132 -5.57 13.33 -0.38
N LEU A 133 -4.56 12.55 -0.02
CA LEU A 133 -3.25 13.05 0.38
C LEU A 133 -2.58 13.79 -0.79
N THR A 134 -2.61 13.23 -2.00
CA THR A 134 -2.01 13.86 -3.19
C THR A 134 -2.76 15.09 -3.71
N ARG A 135 -3.97 15.35 -3.21
CA ARG A 135 -4.79 16.52 -3.54
C ARG A 135 -4.69 17.64 -2.50
N THR A 136 -3.89 17.48 -1.45
CA THR A 136 -3.70 18.57 -0.49
C THR A 136 -2.89 19.69 -1.12
N GLY A 137 -3.09 20.91 -0.64
CA GLY A 137 -2.31 22.06 -1.10
C GLY A 137 -0.79 21.85 -0.99
N GLU A 138 -0.33 21.02 -0.06
CA GLU A 138 1.08 20.72 0.12
C GLU A 138 1.70 19.95 -1.07
N PHE A 139 1.01 18.92 -1.58
CA PHE A 139 1.45 18.22 -2.80
C PHE A 139 1.28 19.09 -4.05
N LEU A 140 0.34 20.04 -4.02
CA LEU A 140 0.08 20.92 -5.15
C LEU A 140 0.98 22.19 -5.17
N LYS A 141 1.63 22.52 -4.05
CA LYS A 141 2.53 23.67 -3.91
C LYS A 141 3.85 23.48 -4.68
N GLY A 142 4.33 22.25 -4.83
CA GLY A 142 5.52 21.93 -5.64
C GLY A 142 5.29 21.95 -7.16
N GLY A 143 4.03 22.03 -7.60
CA GLY A 143 3.61 21.92 -9.00
C GLY A 143 3.27 23.24 -9.71
N ARG A 144 3.60 24.40 -9.12
CA ARG A 144 3.45 25.71 -9.78
C ARG A 144 4.81 26.33 -10.14
#